data_AF-X1BYG5-F1
#
_entry.id   AF-X1BYG5-F1
#
_cell.length_a   1.000
_cell.length_b   1.000
_cell.length_c   1.000
_cell.angle_alpha   90.00
_cell.angle_beta   90.00
_cell.angle_gamma   90.00
#
_symmetry.space_group_name_H-M   'P 1'
#
loop_
_entity.id
_entity.type
_entity.pdbx_description
1 polymer ?
#
loop_
_entity_poly.entity_id
_entity_poly.type
_entity_poly.pdbx_seq_one_letter_code
_entity_poly.pdbx_strand_id
1 'polypeptide(L)'
;AHIPLADVARVYVANGPPVIKSEDARLTGWVLVDLKDTDVGSYIKRANNAIVKQLKLPAGYNLTWSGQYEYMQRAKERLLLVGPLTIIIIMLLLYLSFRKVGEMLVILLTLPLALTGGVWLLFLLGYNLSVAVGVGFIALAGVAVEIGVIMFSF
;
A
#
# COMPACT_ATOMS: atom_id res chain seq x y z
N ALA A 1 -70.06 4.57 -3.85
CA ALA A 1 -69.68 5.99 -3.85
C ALA A 1 -68.23 6.10 -4.30
N HIS A 2 -67.93 7.01 -5.23
CA HIS A 2 -66.55 7.30 -5.65
C HIS A 2 -66.20 8.68 -5.09
N ILE A 3 -65.11 8.75 -4.32
CA ILE A 3 -64.59 10.00 -3.76
C ILE A 3 -63.23 10.26 -4.43
N PRO A 4 -62.97 11.46 -4.97
CA PRO A 4 -61.69 11.77 -5.58
C PRO A 4 -60.56 11.79 -4.52
N LEU A 5 -59.37 11.32 -4.90
CA LEU A 5 -58.20 11.23 -4.00
C LEU A 5 -57.82 12.57 -3.35
N ALA A 6 -58.10 13.68 -4.04
CA ALA A 6 -57.85 15.03 -3.57
C ALA A 6 -58.69 15.42 -2.32
N ASP A 7 -59.84 14.79 -2.09
CA ASP A 7 -60.70 15.06 -0.94
C ASP A 7 -60.18 14.39 0.35
N VAL A 8 -59.27 13.43 0.22
CA VAL A 8 -58.72 12.63 1.35
C VAL A 8 -57.21 12.72 1.49
N ALA A 9 -56.48 13.21 0.47
CA ALA A 9 -55.02 13.32 0.50
C ALA A 9 -54.49 14.49 -0.35
N ARG A 10 -53.34 15.05 0.06
CA ARG A 10 -52.61 16.08 -0.69
C ARG A 10 -51.49 15.44 -1.50
N VAL A 11 -51.58 15.51 -2.82
CA VAL A 11 -50.56 15.00 -3.75
C VAL A 11 -49.66 16.14 -4.22
N TYR A 12 -48.34 16.01 -4.06
CA TYR A 12 -47.36 16.98 -4.53
C TYR A 12 -46.07 16.27 -4.97
N VAL A 13 -45.34 16.90 -5.88
CA VAL A 13 -44.04 16.42 -6.33
C VAL A 13 -42.97 16.95 -5.39
N ALA A 14 -42.12 16.06 -4.87
CA ALA A 14 -41.00 16.40 -4.01
C ALA A 14 -39.72 15.77 -4.52
N ASN A 15 -38.59 16.45 -4.32
CA ASN A 15 -37.28 15.88 -4.58
C ASN A 15 -36.91 14.94 -3.44
N GLY A 16 -36.57 13.70 -3.77
CA GLY A 16 -36.05 12.71 -2.83
C GLY A 16 -34.65 12.25 -3.24
N PRO A 17 -33.93 11.55 -2.35
CA PRO A 17 -32.65 10.95 -2.70
C PRO A 17 -32.86 9.92 -3.83
N PRO A 18 -32.08 9.97 -4.92
CA PRO A 18 -32.21 9.01 -6.01
C PRO A 18 -31.75 7.61 -5.58
N VAL A 19 -30.77 7.54 -4.67
CA VAL A 19 -30.24 6.31 -4.08
C VAL A 19 -29.77 6.61 -2.66
N ILE A 20 -30.08 5.71 -1.72
CA ILE A 20 -29.54 5.74 -0.36
C ILE A 20 -28.44 4.68 -0.29
N LYS A 21 -27.19 5.11 -0.13
CA LYS A 21 -26.04 4.22 0.03
C LYS A 21 -25.65 4.15 1.50
N SER A 22 -25.35 2.93 1.95
CA SER A 22 -24.93 2.64 3.31
C SER A 22 -23.74 1.68 3.29
N GLU A 23 -22.76 1.95 4.14
CA GLU A 23 -21.58 1.12 4.37
C GLU A 23 -21.40 1.00 5.89
N ASP A 24 -21.27 -0.22 6.41
CA ASP A 24 -21.23 -0.51 7.86
C ASP A 24 -22.38 0.13 8.66
N ALA A 25 -23.60 0.09 8.10
CA ALA A 25 -24.81 0.70 8.66
C ALA A 25 -24.73 2.24 8.84
N ARG A 26 -23.80 2.91 8.16
CA ARG A 26 -23.68 4.37 8.12
C ARG A 26 -23.99 4.88 6.71
N LEU A 27 -24.72 5.98 6.61
CA LEU A 27 -25.00 6.65 5.34
C LEU A 27 -23.68 7.18 4.75
N THR A 28 -23.39 6.80 3.51
CA THR A 28 -22.10 7.10 2.86
C THR A 28 -22.32 7.71 1.48
N GLY A 29 -21.57 8.79 1.21
CA GLY A 29 -21.44 9.37 -0.13
C GLY A 29 -20.09 8.99 -0.73
N TRP A 30 -20.06 8.65 -2.02
CA TRP A 30 -18.81 8.34 -2.72
C TRP A 30 -18.44 9.47 -3.67
N VAL A 31 -17.19 9.91 -3.58
CA VAL A 31 -16.56 10.81 -4.55
C VAL A 31 -15.55 10.00 -5.33
N LEU A 32 -15.88 9.68 -6.58
CA LEU A 32 -15.01 8.93 -7.48
C LEU A 32 -13.99 9.88 -8.09
N VAL A 33 -12.71 9.57 -7.93
CA VAL A 33 -11.61 10.34 -8.50
C VAL A 33 -10.81 9.42 -9.41
N ASP A 34 -10.68 9.81 -10.68
CA ASP A 34 -9.85 9.12 -11.66
C ASP A 34 -8.50 9.82 -11.78
N LEU A 35 -7.42 9.03 -11.77
CA LEU A 35 -6.04 9.51 -11.80
C LEU A 35 -5.39 9.09 -13.11
N LYS A 36 -4.99 10.06 -13.94
CA LYS A 36 -4.31 9.79 -15.22
C LYS A 36 -2.79 9.87 -15.11
N ASP A 37 -2.27 10.99 -14.63
CA ASP A 37 -0.83 11.32 -14.72
C ASP A 37 -0.13 11.40 -13.37
N THR A 38 -0.71 10.84 -12.29
CA THR A 38 -0.18 11.01 -10.93
C THR A 38 -0.33 9.72 -10.13
N ASP A 39 0.67 9.42 -9.30
CA ASP A 39 0.64 8.29 -8.38
C ASP A 39 -0.39 8.49 -7.25
N VAL A 40 -1.05 7.40 -6.87
CA VAL A 40 -2.12 7.38 -5.86
C VAL A 40 -1.66 7.96 -4.52
N GLY A 41 -0.43 7.64 -4.10
CA GLY A 41 0.11 8.07 -2.80
C GLY A 41 0.35 9.58 -2.73
N SER A 42 1.03 10.15 -3.71
CA SER A 42 1.33 11.59 -3.77
C SER A 42 0.07 12.40 -4.01
N TYR A 43 -0.87 11.90 -4.82
CA TYR A 43 -2.18 12.53 -4.98
C TYR A 43 -2.89 12.65 -3.63
N ILE A 44 -3.05 11.54 -2.91
CA ILE A 44 -3.77 11.53 -1.63
C ILE A 44 -3.06 12.39 -0.58
N LYS A 45 -1.73 12.40 -0.55
CA LYS A 45 -0.98 13.29 0.35
C LYS A 45 -1.28 14.77 0.08
N ARG A 46 -1.35 15.18 -1.19
CA ARG A 46 -1.72 16.55 -1.58
C ARG A 46 -3.18 16.85 -1.29
N ALA A 47 -4.09 15.94 -1.64
CA ALA A 47 -5.52 16.08 -1.43
C ALA A 47 -5.85 16.18 0.06
N ASN A 48 -5.27 15.31 0.90
CA ASN A 48 -5.47 15.34 2.34
C ASN A 48 -5.01 16.66 2.95
N ASN A 49 -3.85 17.19 2.52
CA ASN A 49 -3.37 18.51 2.96
C ASN A 49 -4.32 19.64 2.53
N ALA A 50 -4.93 19.56 1.35
CA ALA A 50 -5.90 20.55 0.89
C ALA A 50 -7.21 20.47 1.67
N ILE A 51 -7.71 19.25 1.91
CA ILE A 51 -8.94 18.99 2.69
C ILE A 51 -8.80 19.52 4.10
N VAL A 52 -7.69 19.22 4.80
CA VAL A 52 -7.46 19.72 6.17
C VAL A 52 -7.44 21.25 6.23
N LYS A 53 -6.95 21.92 5.18
CA LYS A 53 -6.86 23.39 5.13
C LYS A 53 -8.19 24.07 4.77
N GLN A 54 -8.97 23.47 3.88
CA GLN A 54 -10.11 24.14 3.24
C GLN A 54 -11.47 23.60 3.67
N LEU A 55 -11.53 22.37 4.21
CA LEU A 55 -12.78 21.70 4.56
C LEU A 55 -12.93 21.62 6.08
N LYS A 56 -13.99 22.25 6.60
CA LYS A 56 -14.47 22.05 7.97
C LYS A 56 -15.62 21.06 7.93
N LEU A 57 -15.38 19.83 8.39
CA LEU A 57 -16.41 18.81 8.47
C LEU A 57 -17.33 19.08 9.68
N PRO A 58 -18.65 19.03 9.51
CA PRO A 58 -19.58 19.10 10.63
C PRO A 58 -19.46 17.83 11.50
N ALA A 59 -19.86 17.94 12.77
CA ALA A 59 -19.80 16.82 13.70
C ALA A 59 -20.57 15.60 13.18
N GLY A 60 -20.01 14.40 13.38
CA GLY A 60 -20.61 13.14 12.95
C GLY A 60 -20.20 12.67 11.54
N TYR A 61 -19.54 13.50 10.75
CA TYR A 61 -19.00 13.12 9.44
C TYR A 61 -17.56 12.63 9.55
N ASN A 62 -17.23 11.57 8.82
CA ASN A 62 -15.87 11.07 8.67
C ASN A 62 -15.53 10.96 7.18
N LEU A 63 -14.30 11.29 6.83
CA LEU A 63 -13.77 11.14 5.49
C LEU A 63 -12.75 9.99 5.50
N THR A 64 -13.01 8.97 4.68
CA THR A 64 -12.11 7.83 4.50
C THR A 64 -11.71 7.72 3.04
N TRP A 65 -10.42 7.44 2.80
CA TRP A 65 -9.92 7.09 1.47
C TRP A 65 -10.07 5.59 1.27
N SER A 66 -10.83 5.19 0.26
CA SER A 66 -11.05 3.78 -0.09
C SER A 66 -10.44 3.46 -1.47
N GLY A 67 -10.50 2.19 -1.88
CA GLY A 67 -10.01 1.69 -3.16
C GLY A 67 -8.52 1.33 -3.14
N GLN A 68 -7.80 1.63 -4.21
CA GLN A 68 -6.39 1.23 -4.39
C GLN A 68 -5.46 1.71 -3.27
N TYR A 69 -5.75 2.85 -2.66
CA TYR A 69 -4.95 3.39 -1.56
C TYR A 69 -5.03 2.53 -0.30
N GLU A 70 -6.20 1.96 0.00
CA GLU A 70 -6.38 1.08 1.15
C GLU A 70 -5.53 -0.20 0.99
N TYR A 71 -5.54 -0.79 -0.21
CA TYR A 71 -4.67 -1.91 -0.53
C TYR A 71 -3.18 -1.55 -0.41
N MET A 72 -2.78 -0.36 -0.87
CA MET A 72 -1.41 0.12 -0.75
C MET A 72 -0.99 0.30 0.72
N GLN A 73 -1.86 0.83 1.58
CA GLN A 73 -1.60 0.98 3.01
C GLN A 73 -1.46 -0.38 3.71
N ARG A 74 -2.40 -1.30 3.46
CA ARG A 74 -2.32 -2.68 4.00
C ARG A 74 -1.03 -3.39 3.55
N ALA A 75 -0.62 -3.23 2.29
CA ALA A 75 0.63 -3.79 1.79
C ALA A 75 1.86 -3.19 2.48
N LYS A 76 1.86 -1.86 2.69
CA LYS A 76 2.93 -1.15 3.40
C LYS A 76 3.06 -1.61 4.85
N GLU A 77 1.95 -1.70 5.59
CA GLU A 77 1.92 -2.21 6.97
C GLU A 77 2.48 -3.64 7.05
N ARG A 78 2.07 -4.50 6.12
CA ARG A 78 2.59 -5.86 6.04
C ARG A 78 4.08 -5.88 5.75
N LEU A 79 4.58 -5.03 4.85
CA LEU A 79 6.01 -4.95 4.51
C LEU A 79 6.85 -4.43 5.69
N LEU A 80 6.31 -3.50 6.48
CA LEU A 80 6.95 -3.02 7.71
C LEU A 80 7.13 -4.13 8.76
N LEU A 81 6.25 -5.13 8.77
CA LEU A 81 6.38 -6.30 9.65
C LEU A 81 7.24 -7.41 9.04
N VAL A 82 7.00 -7.75 7.77
CA VAL A 82 7.65 -8.87 7.09
C VAL A 82 9.12 -8.56 6.80
N GLY A 83 9.46 -7.33 6.41
CA GLY A 83 10.83 -6.94 6.06
C GLY A 83 11.85 -7.15 7.19
N PRO A 84 11.62 -6.63 8.41
CA PRO A 84 12.50 -6.91 9.54
C PRO A 84 12.53 -8.39 9.92
N LEU A 85 11.40 -9.09 9.87
CA LEU A 85 11.31 -10.50 10.22
C LEU A 85 12.16 -11.38 9.30
N THR A 86 12.16 -11.13 7.98
CA THR A 86 12.99 -11.89 7.05
C THR A 86 14.48 -11.64 7.28
N ILE A 87 14.90 -10.40 7.55
CA ILE A 87 16.29 -10.08 7.89
C ILE A 87 16.72 -10.83 9.16
N ILE A 88 15.89 -10.86 10.20
CA ILE A 88 16.18 -11.60 11.43
C ILE A 88 16.33 -13.10 11.16
N ILE A 89 15.45 -13.69 10.36
CA ILE A 89 15.53 -15.11 10.00
C ILE A 89 16.83 -15.41 9.23
N ILE A 90 17.19 -14.56 8.26
CA ILE A 90 18.45 -14.70 7.51
C ILE A 90 19.66 -14.59 8.45
N MET A 91 19.66 -13.61 9.36
CA MET A 91 20.71 -13.45 10.36
C MET A 91 20.84 -14.69 11.26
N LEU A 92 19.70 -15.25 11.71
CA LEU A 92 19.68 -16.45 12.54
C LEU A 92 20.28 -17.65 11.79
N LEU A 93 19.88 -17.87 10.54
CA LEU A 93 20.40 -18.95 9.71
C LEU A 93 21.90 -18.81 9.46
N LEU A 94 22.37 -17.59 9.13
CA LEU A 94 23.79 -17.30 8.96
C LEU A 94 24.57 -17.50 10.26
N TYR A 95 24.04 -17.03 11.38
CA TYR A 95 24.67 -17.23 12.69
C TYR A 95 24.77 -18.72 13.04
N LEU A 96 23.76 -19.53 12.76
CA LEU A 96 23.82 -20.97 13.00
C LEU A 96 24.87 -21.67 12.11
N SER A 97 25.10 -21.15 10.91
CA SER A 97 26.08 -21.71 9.98
C SER A 97 27.53 -21.41 10.37
N PHE A 98 27.85 -20.17 10.76
CA PHE A 98 29.24 -19.74 11.03
C PHE A 98 29.57 -19.62 12.52
N ARG A 99 28.55 -19.47 13.37
CA ARG A 99 28.66 -19.20 14.82
C ARG A 99 29.55 -18.00 15.18
N LYS A 100 29.78 -17.09 14.23
CA LYS A 100 30.59 -15.88 14.39
C LYS A 100 29.82 -14.67 13.87
N VAL A 101 29.64 -13.69 14.75
CA VAL A 101 28.88 -12.47 14.45
C VAL A 101 29.57 -11.61 13.39
N GLY A 102 30.91 -11.58 13.37
CA GLY A 102 31.69 -10.80 12.40
C GLY A 102 31.46 -11.26 10.95
N GLU A 103 31.58 -12.58 10.69
CA GLU A 103 31.39 -13.17 9.37
C GLU A 103 29.94 -12.97 8.88
N MET A 104 28.95 -13.18 9.77
CA MET A 104 27.54 -12.90 9.50
C MET A 104 27.30 -11.45 9.08
N LEU A 105 27.88 -10.47 9.79
CA LEU A 105 27.68 -9.05 9.49
C LEU A 105 28.29 -8.66 8.14
N VAL A 106 29.45 -9.21 7.78
CA VAL A 106 30.06 -8.93 6.46
C VAL A 106 29.20 -9.49 5.34
N ILE A 107 28.68 -10.72 5.48
CA ILE A 107 27.74 -11.30 4.50
C ILE A 107 26.44 -10.47 4.43
N LEU A 108 25.94 -9.99 5.57
CA LEU A 108 24.77 -9.12 5.58
C LEU A 108 25.02 -7.79 4.85
N LEU A 109 26.25 -7.30 4.85
CA LEU A 109 26.63 -6.06 4.16
C LEU A 109 26.68 -6.24 2.62
N THR A 110 26.88 -7.46 2.12
CA THR A 110 26.85 -7.72 0.67
C THR A 110 25.44 -7.62 0.08
N LEU A 111 24.41 -7.90 0.88
CA LEU A 111 23.00 -7.80 0.48
C LEU A 111 22.60 -6.39 0.01
N PRO A 112 22.72 -5.30 0.80
CA PRO A 112 22.36 -3.97 0.33
C PRO A 112 23.19 -3.52 -0.87
N LEU A 113 24.45 -3.97 -1.00
CA LEU A 113 25.27 -3.72 -2.18
C LEU A 113 24.69 -4.39 -3.43
N ALA A 114 24.34 -5.68 -3.35
CA ALA A 114 23.71 -6.41 -4.45
C ALA A 114 22.36 -5.80 -4.86
N LEU A 115 21.51 -5.48 -3.88
CA LEU A 115 20.22 -4.83 -4.14
C LEU A 115 20.39 -3.46 -4.80
N THR A 116 21.35 -2.65 -4.35
CA THR A 116 21.63 -1.34 -4.94
C THR A 116 22.06 -1.47 -6.40
N GLY A 117 22.91 -2.46 -6.73
CA GLY A 117 23.29 -2.76 -8.11
C GLY A 117 22.11 -3.16 -8.98
N GLY A 118 21.20 -3.99 -8.45
CA GLY A 118 19.97 -4.37 -9.14
C GLY A 118 19.03 -3.19 -9.41
N VAL A 119 18.85 -2.30 -8.43
CA VAL A 119 18.05 -1.07 -8.59
C VAL A 119 18.67 -0.15 -9.65
N TRP A 120 19.99 0.02 -9.63
CA TRP A 120 20.70 0.81 -10.64
C TRP A 120 20.52 0.26 -12.04
N LEU A 121 20.61 -1.06 -12.22
CA LEU A 121 20.42 -1.70 -13.50
C LEU A 121 18.99 -1.50 -14.04
N LEU A 122 17.98 -1.66 -13.19
CA LEU A 122 16.58 -1.41 -13.57
C LEU A 122 16.33 0.03 -13.95
N PHE A 123 16.94 0.97 -13.22
CA PHE A 123 16.87 2.40 -13.51
C PHE A 123 17.45 2.72 -14.89
N LEU A 124 18.64 2.19 -15.21
CA LEU A 124 19.28 2.38 -16.51
C LEU A 124 18.48 1.75 -17.66
N LEU A 125 17.81 0.62 -17.42
CA LEU A 125 16.97 -0.06 -18.41
C LEU A 125 15.55 0.52 -18.52
N GLY A 126 15.18 1.46 -17.65
CA GLY A 126 13.83 2.04 -17.62
C GLY A 126 12.73 1.05 -17.23
N TYR A 127 13.05 0.01 -16.46
CA TYR A 127 12.06 -0.97 -16.00
C TYR A 127 11.28 -0.47 -14.78
N ASN A 128 9.97 -0.72 -14.77
CA ASN A 128 9.12 -0.45 -13.62
C ASN A 128 9.25 -1.55 -12.55
N LEU A 129 9.11 -1.17 -11.28
CA LEU A 129 9.00 -2.12 -10.18
C LEU A 129 7.71 -2.94 -10.33
N SER A 130 7.86 -4.24 -10.53
CA SER A 130 6.77 -5.19 -10.68
C SER A 130 6.97 -6.41 -9.76
N VAL A 131 5.95 -7.26 -9.65
CA VAL A 131 6.05 -8.53 -8.90
C VAL A 131 7.18 -9.40 -9.45
N ALA A 132 7.35 -9.45 -10.78
CA ALA A 132 8.43 -10.20 -11.42
C ALA A 132 9.82 -9.68 -11.02
N VAL A 133 10.00 -8.36 -11.02
CA VAL A 133 11.22 -7.71 -10.53
C VAL A 133 11.47 -8.05 -9.06
N GLY A 134 10.43 -8.05 -8.23
CA GLY A 134 10.52 -8.45 -6.83
C GLY A 134 11.03 -9.89 -6.65
N VAL A 135 10.54 -10.84 -7.43
CA VAL A 135 11.06 -12.23 -7.43
C VAL A 135 12.53 -12.26 -7.84
N GLY A 136 12.92 -11.47 -8.83
CA GLY A 136 14.32 -11.31 -9.24
C GLY A 136 15.23 -10.82 -8.11
N PHE A 137 14.77 -9.84 -7.33
CA PHE A 137 15.53 -9.34 -6.16
C PHE A 137 15.66 -10.39 -5.05
N ILE A 138 14.64 -11.23 -4.82
CA ILE A 138 14.73 -12.34 -3.86
C ILE A 138 15.78 -13.35 -4.32
N ALA A 139 15.80 -13.70 -5.61
CA ALA A 139 16.81 -14.59 -6.18
C ALA A 139 18.22 -13.99 -6.09
N LEU A 140 18.37 -12.70 -6.41
CA LEU A 140 19.62 -11.96 -6.31
C LEU A 140 20.16 -11.96 -4.87
N ALA A 141 19.30 -11.76 -3.88
CA ALA A 141 19.67 -11.80 -2.47
C ALA A 141 20.20 -13.20 -2.08
N GLY A 142 19.56 -14.27 -2.54
CA GLY A 142 20.02 -15.65 -2.29
C GLY A 142 21.41 -15.91 -2.87
N VAL A 143 21.63 -15.56 -4.14
CA VAL A 143 22.93 -15.73 -4.81
C VAL A 143 24.02 -14.87 -4.16
N ALA A 144 23.70 -13.63 -3.76
CA ALA A 144 24.65 -12.76 -3.08
C ALA A 144 25.10 -13.33 -1.73
N VAL A 145 24.19 -13.93 -0.97
CA VAL A 145 24.51 -14.62 0.28
C VAL A 145 25.35 -15.85 0.01
N GLU A 146 24.98 -16.70 -0.96
CA GLU A 146 25.75 -17.90 -1.32
C GLU A 146 27.20 -17.57 -1.68
N ILE A 147 27.42 -16.56 -2.53
CA ILE A 147 28.77 -16.10 -2.90
C ILE A 147 29.51 -15.55 -1.68
N GLY A 148 28.83 -14.79 -0.82
CA GLY A 148 29.40 -14.30 0.43
C GLY A 148 29.87 -15.43 1.35
N VAL A 149 29.06 -16.48 1.50
CA VAL A 149 29.38 -17.69 2.28
C VAL A 149 30.59 -18.41 1.70
N ILE A 150 30.62 -18.62 0.38
CA ILE A 150 31.73 -19.28 -0.31
C ILE A 150 33.04 -18.53 -0.08
N MET A 151 33.04 -17.20 -0.18
CA MET A 151 34.24 -16.37 -0.01
C MET A 151 34.89 -16.48 1.37
N PHE A 152 34.12 -16.80 2.41
CA PHE A 152 34.65 -17.01 3.78
C PHE A 152 35.00 -18.46 4.10
N SER A 153 34.50 -19.41 3.30
CA SER A 153 34.78 -20.84 3.49
C SER A 153 36.14 -21.26 2.90
N PHE A 154 36.79 -20.40 2.11
CA PHE A 154 38.11 -20.58 1.52
C PHE A 154 39.08 -19.53 2.07
#